data_AF-A0A8D9EET5-F1
#
_entry.id   AF-A0A8D9EET5-F1
#
_cell.length_a   1.000
_cell.length_b   1.000
_cell.length_c   1.000
_cell.angle_alpha   90.00
_cell.angle_beta   90.00
_cell.angle_gamma   90.00
#
_symmetry.space_group_name_H-M   'P 1'
#
loop_
_entity.id
_entity.type
_entity.pdbx_description
1 polymer ?
#
loop_
_entity_poly.entity_id
_entity_poly.type
_entity_poly.pdbx_seq_one_letter_code
_entity_poly.pdbx_strand_id
1 'polypeptide(L)'
;MSMAGGGGPNNFATIRTTSIVTKQQKEHMQEEMHEQMSGYKRMRREHQAALLKLEEKCKIEMDQHKALLDKEYETLLQQFSKELEKLTAKHSQELEKKAKLSATCEKKLIKGILARQEGDRKVFENAKKKEYKASKERWKRELSQDESTPRRNRESSLQSHKDHLKQVEAADEERLVKGQKDYLNLEARKFRRKKMLALHGLEQELLREELNKRQQQLEQAHSMLLRHHEKTQELEYRQQKSVHALREEQVSRQHQTELTNQEDYMNRSERELRKKHALQLKQQPKSLKQKEMLIRKQFRETCKIQTRQYKALKAQMLSTASKEDQKTVIKKLKHDQRRKLALLGDQYEQSIAEMLQKQSIRLDESQEVECHHLKERLHYELEILMAYQSKNKMQAEAQRNRERKELEDRVSVRRALLEQKMDMETQQFLGERQERIRLLNERHDRELQAFDQESLDMGFSTMALAEAPRENYPDMEAGSLSGSMLSLNHSNSCNSFPEGSL
;
A
#
# COMPACT_ATOMS: atom_id res chain seq x y z
N MET A 1 -58.73 25.70 84.78
CA MET A 1 -57.65 24.81 84.28
C MET A 1 -57.59 24.93 82.77
N SER A 2 -56.41 24.66 82.20
CA SER A 2 -56.01 24.76 80.78
C SER A 2 -55.73 26.16 80.23
N MET A 3 -54.47 26.53 80.43
CA MET A 3 -53.70 27.54 79.69
C MET A 3 -53.61 27.15 78.21
N ALA A 4 -54.12 28.00 77.32
CA ALA A 4 -53.78 27.97 75.90
C ALA A 4 -52.36 28.55 75.74
N GLY A 5 -51.37 27.68 75.54
CA GLY A 5 -50.00 28.06 75.22
C GLY A 5 -49.94 28.69 73.83
N GLY A 6 -49.52 29.95 73.76
CA GLY A 6 -49.24 30.65 72.51
C GLY A 6 -48.07 30.02 71.77
N GLY A 7 -48.37 29.28 70.71
CA GLY A 7 -47.41 28.92 69.68
C GLY A 7 -47.13 30.12 68.79
N GLY A 8 -46.09 30.89 69.13
CA GLY A 8 -45.52 31.87 68.20
C GLY A 8 -44.89 31.17 66.99
N PRO A 9 -45.04 31.69 65.76
CA PRO A 9 -44.45 31.09 64.58
C PRO A 9 -42.91 31.16 64.65
N ASN A 10 -42.26 30.00 64.66
CA ASN A 10 -40.81 29.85 64.55
C ASN A 10 -40.34 30.24 63.15
N ASN A 11 -40.28 31.54 62.87
CA ASN A 11 -39.74 32.13 61.63
C ASN A 11 -38.21 31.97 61.46
N PHE A 12 -37.55 31.17 62.33
CA PHE A 12 -36.10 30.95 62.33
C PHE A 12 -35.66 29.56 61.83
N ALA A 13 -36.59 28.64 61.56
CA ALA A 13 -36.26 27.26 61.17
C ALA A 13 -35.60 27.13 59.78
N THR A 14 -35.52 28.20 58.99
CA THR A 14 -34.92 28.23 57.64
C THR A 14 -33.50 28.81 57.62
N ILE A 15 -32.98 29.30 58.75
CA ILE A 15 -31.66 29.94 58.81
C ILE A 15 -30.60 28.89 59.16
N ARG A 16 -29.88 28.42 58.13
CA ARG A 16 -28.72 27.52 58.31
C ARG A 16 -27.58 28.26 59.00
N THR A 17 -26.93 27.60 59.95
CA THR A 17 -25.74 28.16 60.63
C THR A 17 -24.59 28.30 59.64
N THR A 18 -23.73 29.29 59.87
CA THR A 18 -22.54 29.54 59.03
C THR A 18 -21.65 28.30 58.93
N SER A 19 -21.50 27.49 59.98
CA SER A 19 -20.72 26.26 59.91
C SER A 19 -21.32 25.23 58.95
N ILE A 20 -22.65 25.07 58.93
CA ILE A 20 -23.35 24.16 58.01
C ILE A 20 -23.21 24.63 56.56
N VAL A 21 -23.37 25.94 56.32
CA VAL A 21 -23.21 26.51 54.97
C VAL A 21 -21.77 26.33 54.48
N THR A 22 -20.78 26.61 55.33
CA THR A 22 -19.36 26.46 54.96
C THR A 22 -18.97 25.00 54.72
N LYS A 23 -19.55 24.06 55.50
CA LYS A 23 -19.35 22.62 55.33
C LYS A 23 -19.96 22.13 54.01
N GLN A 24 -21.21 22.49 53.72
CA GLN A 24 -21.88 22.13 52.46
C GLN A 24 -21.14 22.67 51.23
N GLN A 25 -20.54 23.86 51.34
CA GLN A 25 -19.78 24.45 50.26
C GLN A 25 -18.46 23.70 49.99
N LYS A 26 -17.81 23.20 51.05
CA LYS A 26 -16.64 22.32 50.90
C LYS A 26 -17.01 20.94 50.34
N GLU A 27 -18.12 20.36 50.79
CA GLU A 27 -18.62 19.08 50.28
C GLU A 27 -18.98 19.17 48.79
N HIS A 28 -19.65 20.24 48.37
CA HIS A 28 -19.97 20.48 46.96
C HIS A 28 -18.72 20.61 46.08
N MET A 29 -17.68 21.32 46.54
CA MET A 29 -16.41 21.40 45.80
C MET A 29 -15.75 20.02 45.67
N GLN A 30 -15.88 19.17 46.69
CA GLN A 30 -15.30 17.83 46.71
C GLN A 30 -16.07 16.87 45.80
N GLU A 31 -17.40 16.93 45.78
CA GLU A 31 -18.26 16.20 44.85
C GLU A 31 -17.98 16.57 43.39
N GLU A 32 -17.86 17.86 43.09
CA GLU A 32 -17.59 18.36 41.73
C GLU A 32 -16.23 17.87 41.21
N MET A 33 -15.21 17.83 42.08
CA MET A 33 -13.91 17.22 41.76
C MET A 33 -14.01 15.70 41.51
N HIS A 34 -14.80 14.99 42.31
CA HIS A 34 -15.03 13.56 42.10
C HIS A 34 -15.76 13.28 40.77
N GLU A 35 -16.72 14.12 40.41
CA GLU A 35 -17.46 14.02 39.16
C GLU A 35 -16.56 14.24 37.94
N GLN A 36 -15.71 15.27 37.95
CA GLN A 36 -14.71 15.51 36.91
C GLN A 36 -13.79 14.29 36.72
N MET A 37 -13.25 13.74 37.81
CA MET A 37 -12.39 12.56 37.75
C MET A 37 -13.11 11.30 37.25
N SER A 38 -14.38 11.14 37.58
CA SER A 38 -15.23 10.06 37.05
C SER A 38 -15.48 10.22 35.55
N GLY A 39 -15.71 11.46 35.09
CA GLY A 39 -15.83 11.83 33.69
C GLY A 39 -14.60 11.45 32.87
N TYR A 40 -13.39 11.82 33.33
CA TYR A 40 -12.13 11.43 32.67
C TYR A 40 -11.96 9.90 32.57
N LYS A 41 -12.29 9.17 33.64
CA LYS A 41 -12.23 7.70 33.62
C LYS A 41 -13.17 7.11 32.57
N ARG A 42 -14.37 7.68 32.42
CA ARG A 42 -15.34 7.25 31.40
C ARG A 42 -14.81 7.55 29.99
N MET A 43 -14.37 8.78 29.74
CA MET A 43 -13.78 9.19 28.47
C MET A 43 -12.62 8.27 28.05
N ARG A 44 -11.70 7.96 28.98
CA ARG A 44 -10.57 7.07 28.69
C ARG A 44 -11.01 5.67 28.29
N ARG A 45 -12.03 5.11 28.96
CA ARG A 45 -12.59 3.79 28.62
C ARG A 45 -13.25 3.82 27.24
N GLU A 46 -14.00 4.86 26.94
CA GLU A 46 -14.63 5.04 25.62
C GLU A 46 -13.59 5.16 24.51
N HIS A 47 -12.54 5.95 24.72
CA HIS A 47 -11.41 6.08 23.80
C HIS A 47 -10.71 4.74 23.55
N GLN A 48 -10.43 3.98 24.62
CA GLN A 48 -9.83 2.65 24.52
C GLN A 48 -10.74 1.66 23.79
N ALA A 49 -12.03 1.64 24.11
CA ALA A 49 -13.00 0.76 23.45
C ALA A 49 -13.14 1.09 21.95
N ALA A 50 -13.14 2.37 21.58
CA ALA A 50 -13.19 2.81 20.18
C ALA A 50 -11.94 2.37 19.41
N LEU A 51 -10.74 2.48 20.01
CA LEU A 51 -9.50 1.99 19.42
C LEU A 51 -9.53 0.49 19.19
N LEU A 52 -9.88 -0.30 20.21
CA LEU A 52 -9.97 -1.76 20.10
C LEU A 52 -10.97 -2.19 19.02
N LYS A 53 -12.12 -1.52 18.94
CA LYS A 53 -13.12 -1.78 17.90
C LYS A 53 -12.59 -1.48 16.50
N LEU A 54 -11.84 -0.38 16.34
CA LEU A 54 -11.24 -0.02 15.06
C LEU A 54 -10.11 -0.99 14.68
N GLU A 55 -9.28 -1.41 15.62
CA GLU A 55 -8.22 -2.39 15.41
C GLU A 55 -8.78 -3.76 14.98
N GLU A 56 -9.84 -4.23 15.63
CA GLU A 56 -10.53 -5.47 15.23
C GLU A 56 -11.14 -5.35 13.83
N LYS A 57 -11.75 -4.20 13.50
CA LYS A 57 -12.25 -3.94 12.15
C LYS A 57 -11.12 -4.00 11.11
N CYS A 58 -9.98 -3.37 11.40
CA CYS A 58 -8.81 -3.40 10.50
C CYS A 58 -8.29 -4.83 10.31
N LYS A 59 -8.27 -5.64 11.36
CA LYS A 59 -7.89 -7.05 11.30
C LYS A 59 -8.83 -7.86 10.40
N ILE A 60 -10.14 -7.73 10.61
CA ILE A 60 -11.15 -8.42 9.77
C ILE A 60 -11.02 -7.98 8.30
N GLU A 61 -10.88 -6.69 8.03
CA GLU A 61 -10.67 -6.16 6.67
C GLU A 61 -9.39 -6.74 6.03
N MET A 62 -8.31 -6.89 6.80
CA MET A 62 -7.04 -7.48 6.33
C MET A 62 -7.19 -8.97 6.02
N ASP A 63 -7.89 -9.72 6.85
CA ASP A 63 -8.11 -11.16 6.63
C ASP A 63 -9.00 -11.41 5.40
N GLN A 64 -10.04 -10.59 5.20
CA GLN A 64 -10.86 -10.62 3.99
C GLN A 64 -10.05 -10.26 2.74
N HIS A 65 -9.20 -9.23 2.82
CA HIS A 65 -8.32 -8.84 1.73
C HIS A 65 -7.38 -9.97 1.33
N LYS A 66 -6.70 -10.61 2.30
CA LYS A 66 -5.83 -11.78 2.03
C LYS A 66 -6.58 -12.91 1.34
N ALA A 67 -7.75 -13.29 1.86
CA ALA A 67 -8.56 -14.35 1.26
C ALA A 67 -8.97 -14.04 -0.20
N LEU A 68 -9.23 -12.77 -0.52
CA LEU A 68 -9.52 -12.35 -1.89
C LEU A 68 -8.29 -12.47 -2.80
N LEU A 69 -7.12 -12.04 -2.33
CA LEU A 69 -5.87 -12.15 -3.09
C LEU A 69 -5.49 -13.61 -3.33
N ASP A 70 -5.59 -14.46 -2.31
CA ASP A 70 -5.31 -15.90 -2.43
C ASP A 70 -6.22 -16.55 -3.47
N LYS A 71 -7.52 -16.22 -3.47
CA LYS A 71 -8.48 -16.71 -4.46
C LYS A 71 -8.17 -16.21 -5.88
N GLU A 72 -7.81 -14.94 -6.04
CA GLU A 72 -7.37 -14.38 -7.34
C GLU A 72 -6.14 -15.16 -7.87
N TYR A 73 -5.18 -15.45 -6.99
CA TYR A 73 -3.95 -16.17 -7.34
C TYR A 73 -4.22 -17.64 -7.71
N GLU A 74 -5.00 -18.36 -6.91
CA GLU A 74 -5.42 -19.74 -7.20
C GLU A 74 -6.14 -19.84 -8.55
N THR A 75 -7.03 -18.89 -8.83
CA THR A 75 -7.76 -18.83 -10.11
C THR A 75 -6.80 -18.67 -11.28
N LEU A 76 -5.80 -17.79 -11.14
CA LEU A 76 -4.79 -17.57 -12.18
C LEU A 76 -3.96 -18.85 -12.42
N LEU A 77 -3.51 -19.53 -11.37
CA LEU A 77 -2.75 -20.77 -11.50
C LEU A 77 -3.56 -21.88 -12.19
N GLN A 78 -4.84 -22.02 -11.82
CA GLN A 78 -5.74 -22.97 -12.48
C GLN A 78 -5.93 -22.63 -13.97
N GLN A 79 -6.03 -21.36 -14.31
CA GLN A 79 -6.09 -20.91 -15.70
C GLN A 79 -4.80 -21.28 -16.45
N PHE A 80 -3.63 -21.02 -15.86
CA PHE A 80 -2.34 -21.33 -16.47
C PHE A 80 -2.19 -22.83 -16.76
N SER A 81 -2.55 -23.69 -15.81
CA SER A 81 -2.51 -25.16 -16.00
C SER A 81 -3.38 -25.58 -17.19
N LYS A 82 -4.63 -25.12 -17.22
CA LYS A 82 -5.58 -25.44 -18.30
C LYS A 82 -5.10 -24.96 -19.67
N GLU A 83 -4.48 -23.78 -19.74
CA GLU A 83 -3.94 -23.25 -21.00
C GLU A 83 -2.73 -24.05 -21.48
N LEU A 84 -1.82 -24.45 -20.59
CA LEU A 84 -0.65 -25.27 -20.94
C LEU A 84 -1.04 -26.70 -21.34
N GLU A 85 -2.01 -27.30 -20.66
CA GLU A 85 -2.54 -28.63 -21.01
C GLU A 85 -3.15 -28.62 -22.42
N LYS A 86 -3.95 -27.59 -22.74
CA LYS A 86 -4.53 -27.41 -24.08
C LYS A 86 -3.44 -27.23 -25.14
N LEU A 87 -2.43 -26.42 -24.85
CA LEU A 87 -1.32 -26.18 -25.77
C LEU A 87 -0.53 -27.47 -26.03
N THR A 88 -0.20 -28.21 -24.98
CA THR A 88 0.50 -29.49 -25.07
C THR A 88 -0.29 -30.52 -25.88
N ALA A 89 -1.61 -30.60 -25.67
CA ALA A 89 -2.49 -31.48 -26.43
C ALA A 89 -2.53 -31.09 -27.92
N LYS A 90 -2.60 -29.79 -28.23
CA LYS A 90 -2.53 -29.26 -29.61
C LYS A 90 -1.20 -29.65 -30.28
N HIS A 91 -0.08 -29.42 -29.60
CA HIS A 91 1.27 -29.75 -30.11
C HIS A 91 1.42 -31.24 -30.40
N SER A 92 0.97 -32.10 -29.48
CA SER A 92 0.99 -33.55 -29.67
C SER A 92 0.18 -33.99 -30.91
N GLN A 93 -1.02 -33.43 -31.10
CA GLN A 93 -1.85 -33.71 -32.26
C GLN A 93 -1.22 -33.23 -33.57
N GLU A 94 -0.53 -32.08 -33.57
CA GLU A 94 0.16 -31.56 -34.75
C GLU A 94 1.34 -32.44 -35.17
N LEU A 95 2.14 -32.89 -34.22
CA LEU A 95 3.23 -33.84 -34.47
C LEU A 95 2.70 -35.17 -35.00
N GLU A 96 1.64 -35.71 -34.41
CA GLU A 96 1.02 -36.97 -34.87
C GLU A 96 0.47 -36.83 -36.30
N LYS A 97 -0.20 -35.71 -36.61
CA LYS A 97 -0.69 -35.42 -37.96
C LYS A 97 0.46 -35.33 -38.96
N LYS A 98 1.55 -34.63 -38.62
CA LYS A 98 2.73 -34.47 -39.48
C LYS A 98 3.42 -35.82 -39.75
N ALA A 99 3.55 -36.66 -38.73
CA ALA A 99 4.13 -38.00 -38.84
C ALA A 99 3.28 -38.90 -39.76
N LYS A 100 1.95 -38.95 -39.54
CA LYS A 100 1.02 -39.71 -40.38
C LYS A 100 1.05 -39.25 -41.83
N LEU A 101 0.99 -37.94 -42.08
CA LEU A 101 1.07 -37.37 -43.42
C LEU A 101 2.39 -37.76 -44.12
N SER A 102 3.52 -37.66 -43.41
CA SER A 102 4.83 -38.02 -43.95
C SER A 102 4.88 -39.49 -44.38
N ALA A 103 4.37 -40.41 -43.55
CA ALA A 103 4.29 -41.83 -43.87
C ALA A 103 3.36 -42.13 -45.06
N THR A 104 2.21 -41.44 -45.16
CA THR A 104 1.30 -41.59 -46.31
C THR A 104 1.93 -41.08 -47.60
N CYS A 105 2.61 -39.93 -47.58
CA CYS A 105 3.29 -39.38 -48.74
C CYS A 105 4.45 -40.26 -49.19
N GLU A 106 5.20 -40.87 -48.26
CA GLU A 106 6.25 -41.83 -48.58
C GLU A 106 5.71 -43.04 -49.35
N LYS A 107 4.61 -43.64 -48.88
CA LYS A 107 3.95 -44.76 -49.57
C LYS A 107 3.50 -44.39 -50.98
N LYS A 108 2.97 -43.17 -51.17
CA LYS A 108 2.57 -42.66 -52.48
C LYS A 108 3.77 -42.48 -53.42
N LEU A 109 4.87 -41.93 -52.91
CA LEU A 109 6.12 -41.77 -53.65
C LEU A 109 6.64 -43.14 -54.15
N ILE A 110 6.78 -44.10 -53.23
CA ILE A 110 7.26 -45.45 -53.56
C ILE A 110 6.36 -46.09 -54.61
N LYS A 111 5.04 -46.01 -54.44
CA LYS A 111 4.08 -46.56 -55.41
C LYS A 111 4.19 -45.89 -56.79
N GLY A 112 4.38 -44.58 -56.83
CA GLY A 112 4.57 -43.82 -58.07
C GLY A 112 5.83 -44.24 -58.84
N ILE A 113 6.96 -44.35 -58.14
CA ILE A 113 8.22 -44.81 -58.72
C ILE A 113 8.08 -46.24 -59.23
N LEU A 114 7.52 -47.16 -58.44
CA LEU A 114 7.31 -48.55 -58.86
C LEU A 114 6.41 -48.67 -60.09
N ALA A 115 5.35 -47.87 -60.18
CA ALA A 115 4.46 -47.85 -61.34
C ALA A 115 5.18 -47.37 -62.61
N ARG A 116 6.05 -46.37 -62.50
CA ARG A 116 6.89 -45.89 -63.61
C ARG A 116 7.90 -46.95 -64.04
N GLN A 117 8.58 -47.56 -63.08
CA GLN A 117 9.54 -48.64 -63.31
C GLN A 117 8.91 -49.86 -63.99
N GLU A 118 7.67 -50.20 -63.64
CA GLU A 118 6.87 -51.23 -64.30
C GLU A 118 6.57 -50.87 -65.77
N GLY A 119 6.21 -49.62 -66.04
CA GLY A 119 6.05 -49.11 -67.40
C GLY A 119 7.35 -49.22 -68.22
N ASP A 120 8.46 -48.76 -67.65
CA ASP A 120 9.78 -48.81 -68.28
C ASP A 120 10.23 -50.27 -68.53
N ARG A 121 9.96 -51.20 -67.60
CA ARG A 121 10.22 -52.64 -67.78
C ARG A 121 9.43 -53.22 -68.95
N LYS A 122 8.14 -52.89 -69.08
CA LYS A 122 7.33 -53.31 -70.24
C LYS A 122 7.86 -52.77 -71.56
N VAL A 123 8.31 -51.51 -71.58
CA VAL A 123 8.93 -50.91 -72.78
C VAL A 123 10.24 -51.63 -73.11
N PHE A 124 11.08 -51.88 -72.12
CA PHE A 124 12.35 -52.59 -72.27
C PHE A 124 12.15 -54.03 -72.78
N GLU A 125 11.25 -54.81 -72.16
CA GLU A 125 10.91 -56.17 -72.62
C GLU A 125 10.43 -56.19 -74.07
N ASN A 126 9.59 -55.23 -74.45
CA ASN A 126 9.10 -55.12 -75.82
C ASN A 126 10.22 -54.78 -76.81
N ALA A 127 11.18 -53.94 -76.41
CA ALA A 127 12.37 -53.64 -77.21
C ALA A 127 13.26 -54.87 -77.36
N LYS A 128 13.56 -55.60 -76.27
CA LYS A 128 14.36 -56.83 -76.29
C LYS A 128 13.72 -57.95 -77.10
N LYS A 129 12.40 -58.14 -76.99
CA LYS A 129 11.65 -59.09 -77.85
C LYS A 129 11.76 -58.74 -79.34
N LYS A 130 11.74 -57.45 -79.70
CA LYS A 130 11.93 -57.00 -81.10
C LYS A 130 13.37 -57.19 -81.57
N GLU A 131 14.34 -56.83 -80.75
CA GLU A 131 15.78 -57.00 -81.03
C GLU A 131 16.15 -58.47 -81.18
N TYR A 132 15.68 -59.34 -80.29
CA TYR A 132 15.89 -60.79 -80.37
C TYR A 132 15.32 -61.38 -81.66
N LYS A 133 14.12 -60.96 -82.07
CA LYS A 133 13.53 -61.38 -83.36
C LYS A 133 14.38 -60.92 -84.55
N ALA A 134 14.79 -59.65 -84.57
CA ALA A 134 15.62 -59.09 -85.65
C ALA A 134 16.99 -59.79 -85.74
N SER A 135 17.67 -59.96 -84.61
CA SER A 135 18.97 -60.64 -84.51
C SER A 135 18.88 -62.12 -84.88
N LYS A 136 17.83 -62.83 -84.43
CA LYS A 136 17.59 -64.23 -84.81
C LYS A 136 17.39 -64.39 -86.32
N GLU A 137 16.62 -63.50 -86.95
CA GLU A 137 16.40 -63.54 -88.41
C GLU A 137 17.66 -63.14 -89.19
N ARG A 138 18.48 -62.23 -88.66
CA ARG A 138 19.79 -61.89 -89.24
C ARG A 138 20.74 -63.09 -89.23
N TRP A 139 20.93 -63.74 -88.09
CA TRP A 139 21.81 -64.91 -87.97
C TRP A 139 21.32 -66.11 -88.80
N LYS A 140 20.00 -66.31 -88.91
CA LYS A 140 19.44 -67.30 -89.85
C LYS A 140 19.83 -67.02 -91.30
N ARG A 141 19.79 -65.75 -91.73
CA ARG A 141 20.21 -65.35 -93.09
C ARG A 141 21.71 -65.51 -93.29
N GLU A 142 22.53 -65.05 -92.35
CA GLU A 142 24.00 -65.16 -92.43
C GLU A 142 24.45 -66.64 -92.43
N LEU A 143 23.88 -67.49 -91.58
CA LEU A 143 24.17 -68.93 -91.55
C LEU A 143 23.60 -69.68 -92.77
N SER A 144 22.60 -69.15 -93.47
CA SER A 144 22.09 -69.71 -94.73
C SER A 144 22.94 -69.36 -95.96
N GLN A 145 23.76 -68.32 -95.88
CA GLN A 145 24.64 -67.86 -96.97
C GLN A 145 26.00 -68.58 -96.99
N ASP A 146 26.35 -69.28 -95.91
CA ASP A 146 27.58 -70.06 -95.81
C ASP A 146 27.34 -71.52 -96.24
N GLU A 147 27.51 -71.82 -97.53
CA GLU A 147 27.31 -73.16 -98.12
C GLU A 147 28.31 -74.23 -97.63
N SER A 148 29.44 -73.83 -97.02
CA SER A 148 30.55 -74.72 -96.66
C SER A 148 30.39 -75.46 -95.32
N THR A 149 29.54 -74.94 -94.43
CA THR A 149 29.42 -75.46 -93.05
C THR A 149 28.36 -76.59 -92.94
N PRO A 150 28.68 -77.77 -92.36
CA PRO A 150 27.72 -78.87 -92.20
C PRO A 150 26.45 -78.47 -91.43
N ARG A 151 25.28 -78.96 -91.85
CA ARG A 151 23.97 -78.61 -91.27
C ARG A 151 23.91 -78.73 -89.74
N ARG A 152 24.49 -79.78 -89.18
CA ARG A 152 24.55 -80.02 -87.72
C ARG A 152 25.36 -78.93 -86.99
N ASN A 153 26.42 -78.42 -87.61
CA ASN A 153 27.24 -77.35 -87.06
C ASN A 153 26.54 -75.99 -87.19
N ARG A 154 25.83 -75.73 -88.30
CA ARG A 154 24.99 -74.52 -88.45
C ARG A 154 23.89 -74.46 -87.38
N GLU A 155 23.24 -75.59 -87.08
CA GLU A 155 22.22 -75.69 -86.02
C GLU A 155 22.83 -75.46 -84.62
N SER A 156 24.02 -76.01 -84.35
CA SER A 156 24.75 -75.80 -83.09
C SER A 156 25.22 -74.34 -82.91
N SER A 157 25.77 -73.71 -83.94
CA SER A 157 26.17 -72.29 -83.92
C SER A 157 24.97 -71.37 -83.74
N LEU A 158 23.85 -71.62 -84.42
CA LEU A 158 22.61 -70.87 -84.22
C LEU A 158 22.07 -71.01 -82.80
N GLN A 159 22.23 -72.17 -82.18
CA GLN A 159 21.83 -72.40 -80.79
C GLN A 159 22.74 -71.63 -79.82
N SER A 160 24.06 -71.68 -80.01
CA SER A 160 25.02 -70.90 -79.21
C SER A 160 24.77 -69.39 -79.29
N HIS A 161 24.48 -68.85 -80.49
CA HIS A 161 24.12 -67.43 -80.65
C HIS A 161 22.81 -67.05 -79.94
N LYS A 162 21.80 -67.93 -79.93
CA LYS A 162 20.55 -67.70 -79.18
C LYS A 162 20.80 -67.69 -77.66
N ASP A 163 21.63 -68.60 -77.17
CA ASP A 163 21.93 -68.71 -75.75
C ASP A 163 22.78 -67.51 -75.27
N HIS A 164 23.71 -67.02 -76.11
CA HIS A 164 24.43 -65.78 -75.86
C HIS A 164 23.49 -64.55 -75.81
N LEU A 165 22.55 -64.43 -76.75
CA LEU A 165 21.56 -63.33 -76.72
C LEU A 165 20.69 -63.36 -75.48
N LYS A 166 20.26 -64.55 -75.03
CA LYS A 166 19.52 -64.71 -73.77
C LYS A 166 20.36 -64.32 -72.55
N GLN A 167 21.65 -64.66 -72.55
CA GLN A 167 22.56 -64.28 -71.47
C GLN A 167 22.77 -62.76 -71.40
N VAL A 168 22.93 -62.10 -72.56
CA VAL A 168 23.04 -60.64 -72.64
C VAL A 168 21.72 -59.96 -72.24
N GLU A 169 20.58 -60.49 -72.68
CA GLU A 169 19.26 -60.02 -72.27
C GLU A 169 19.06 -60.13 -70.75
N ALA A 170 19.40 -61.28 -70.15
CA ALA A 170 19.34 -61.48 -68.70
C ALA A 170 20.27 -60.53 -67.94
N ALA A 171 21.50 -60.30 -68.44
CA ALA A 171 22.42 -59.35 -67.83
C ALA A 171 21.94 -57.89 -67.95
N ASP A 172 21.32 -57.50 -69.07
CA ASP A 172 20.71 -56.19 -69.25
C ASP A 172 19.49 -56.00 -68.35
N GLU A 173 18.65 -57.02 -68.20
CA GLU A 173 17.49 -57.03 -67.30
C GLU A 173 17.95 -56.89 -65.83
N GLU A 174 18.96 -57.65 -65.42
CA GLU A 174 19.53 -57.56 -64.07
C GLU A 174 20.09 -56.15 -63.79
N ARG A 175 20.82 -55.56 -64.76
CA ARG A 175 21.31 -54.18 -64.65
C ARG A 175 20.17 -53.16 -64.52
N LEU A 176 19.10 -53.32 -65.31
CA LEU A 176 17.92 -52.45 -65.24
C LEU A 176 17.24 -52.57 -63.87
N VAL A 177 16.96 -53.79 -63.39
CA VAL A 177 16.32 -54.04 -62.10
C VAL A 177 17.16 -53.49 -60.94
N LYS A 178 18.49 -53.69 -60.99
CA LYS A 178 19.41 -53.13 -60.00
C LYS A 178 19.36 -51.60 -60.01
N GLY A 179 19.45 -50.96 -61.17
CA GLY A 179 19.37 -49.49 -61.28
C GLY A 179 18.02 -48.93 -60.81
N GLN A 180 16.92 -49.62 -61.10
CA GLN A 180 15.59 -49.26 -60.60
C GLN A 180 15.51 -49.34 -59.07
N LYS A 181 16.06 -50.41 -58.48
CA LYS A 181 16.13 -50.58 -57.02
C LYS A 181 16.97 -49.49 -56.35
N ASP A 182 18.15 -49.19 -56.91
CA ASP A 182 19.06 -48.17 -56.38
C ASP A 182 18.42 -46.77 -56.45
N TYR A 183 17.76 -46.44 -57.56
CA TYR A 183 17.00 -45.19 -57.71
C TYR A 183 15.86 -45.06 -56.69
N LEU A 184 15.04 -46.10 -56.54
CA LEU A 184 13.93 -46.10 -55.58
C LEU A 184 14.43 -45.88 -54.15
N ASN A 185 15.48 -46.59 -53.75
CA ASN A 185 16.05 -46.47 -52.41
C ASN A 185 16.64 -45.07 -52.17
N LEU A 186 17.34 -44.51 -53.16
CA LEU A 186 17.89 -43.16 -53.07
C LEU A 186 16.77 -42.11 -52.93
N GLU A 187 15.76 -42.13 -53.79
CA GLU A 187 14.64 -41.17 -53.73
C GLU A 187 13.81 -41.32 -52.45
N ALA A 188 13.60 -42.54 -51.96
CA ALA A 188 12.97 -42.77 -50.66
C ALA A 188 13.81 -42.19 -49.51
N ARG A 189 15.15 -42.33 -49.57
CA ARG A 189 16.05 -41.77 -48.55
C ARG A 189 16.07 -40.24 -48.58
N LYS A 190 16.16 -39.62 -49.77
CA LYS A 190 16.02 -38.16 -49.95
C LYS A 190 14.72 -37.64 -49.35
N PHE A 191 13.62 -38.32 -49.63
CA PHE A 191 12.31 -37.94 -49.11
C PHE A 191 12.24 -38.03 -47.58
N ARG A 192 12.71 -39.13 -46.98
CA ARG A 192 12.76 -39.31 -45.52
C ARG A 192 13.59 -38.22 -44.84
N ARG A 193 14.78 -37.91 -45.38
CA ARG A 193 15.64 -36.83 -44.88
C ARG A 193 14.92 -35.49 -44.90
N LYS A 194 14.27 -35.15 -46.01
CA LYS A 194 13.49 -33.90 -46.15
C LYS A 194 12.34 -33.82 -45.15
N LYS A 195 11.60 -34.92 -44.93
CA LYS A 195 10.50 -34.95 -43.96
C LYS A 195 10.99 -34.90 -42.51
N MET A 196 12.14 -35.49 -42.21
CA MET A 196 12.81 -35.36 -40.90
C MET A 196 13.14 -33.89 -40.59
N LEU A 197 13.79 -33.18 -41.51
CA LEU A 197 14.09 -31.75 -41.34
C LEU A 197 12.82 -30.90 -41.18
N ALA A 198 11.76 -31.22 -41.92
CA ALA A 198 10.47 -30.55 -41.76
C ALA A 198 9.79 -30.83 -40.41
N LEU A 199 10.02 -32.01 -39.82
CA LEU A 199 9.56 -32.34 -38.47
C LEU A 199 10.38 -31.59 -37.41
N HIS A 200 11.71 -31.54 -37.55
CA HIS A 200 12.59 -30.75 -36.70
C HIS A 200 12.19 -29.27 -36.67
N GLY A 201 11.91 -28.68 -37.84
CA GLY A 201 11.41 -27.30 -37.93
C GLY A 201 10.09 -27.09 -37.17
N LEU A 202 9.13 -28.02 -37.33
CA LEU A 202 7.87 -27.96 -36.58
C LEU A 202 8.11 -28.07 -35.06
N GLU A 203 8.97 -28.99 -34.61
CA GLU A 203 9.30 -29.13 -33.18
C GLU A 203 9.94 -27.85 -32.61
N GLN A 204 10.78 -27.15 -33.37
CA GLN A 204 11.33 -25.86 -32.97
C GLN A 204 10.25 -24.77 -32.84
N GLU A 205 9.31 -24.72 -33.79
CA GLU A 205 8.17 -23.78 -33.74
C GLU A 205 7.27 -24.04 -32.53
N LEU A 206 6.91 -25.30 -32.28
CA LEU A 206 6.08 -25.69 -31.13
C LEU A 206 6.80 -25.39 -29.80
N LEU A 207 8.10 -25.68 -29.70
CA LEU A 207 8.88 -25.33 -28.52
C LEU A 207 8.93 -23.80 -28.30
N ARG A 208 9.08 -23.00 -29.38
CA ARG A 208 9.02 -21.53 -29.27
C ARG A 208 7.65 -21.06 -28.79
N GLU A 209 6.55 -21.62 -29.30
CA GLU A 209 5.19 -21.30 -28.84
C GLU A 209 5.01 -21.65 -27.36
N GLU A 210 5.44 -22.83 -26.91
CA GLU A 210 5.37 -23.24 -25.50
C GLU A 210 6.18 -22.31 -24.59
N LEU A 211 7.43 -22.01 -24.96
CA LEU A 211 8.30 -21.13 -24.17
C LEU A 211 7.74 -19.71 -24.10
N ASN A 212 7.25 -19.17 -25.22
CA ASN A 212 6.62 -17.85 -25.22
C ASN A 212 5.35 -17.82 -24.36
N LYS A 213 4.56 -18.90 -24.37
CA LYS A 213 3.37 -19.00 -23.51
C LYS A 213 3.74 -19.02 -22.02
N ARG A 214 4.76 -19.79 -21.65
CA ARG A 214 5.27 -19.81 -20.26
C ARG A 214 5.84 -18.45 -19.84
N GLN A 215 6.55 -17.77 -20.74
CA GLN A 215 7.05 -16.41 -20.49
C GLN A 215 5.89 -15.44 -20.19
N GLN A 216 4.85 -15.46 -21.03
CA GLN A 216 3.65 -14.64 -20.84
C GLN A 216 2.98 -14.93 -19.48
N GLN A 217 2.89 -16.20 -19.07
CA GLN A 217 2.32 -16.59 -17.78
C GLN A 217 3.16 -16.06 -16.60
N LEU A 218 4.49 -16.11 -16.71
CA LEU A 218 5.40 -15.54 -15.72
C LEU A 218 5.19 -14.03 -15.59
N GLU A 219 5.18 -13.30 -16.70
CA GLU A 219 4.93 -11.85 -16.74
C GLU A 219 3.55 -11.46 -16.17
N GLN A 220 2.52 -12.28 -16.43
CA GLN A 220 1.18 -12.10 -15.87
C GLN A 220 1.14 -12.34 -14.35
N ALA A 221 1.83 -13.38 -13.85
CA ALA A 221 1.95 -13.65 -12.42
C ALA A 221 2.65 -12.49 -11.70
N HIS A 222 3.78 -12.03 -12.26
CA HIS A 222 4.52 -10.87 -11.80
C HIS A 222 3.65 -9.61 -11.73
N SER A 223 2.92 -9.31 -12.80
CA SER A 223 1.99 -8.18 -12.84
C SER A 223 0.88 -8.28 -11.80
N MET A 224 0.34 -9.49 -11.54
CA MET A 224 -0.64 -9.72 -10.49
C MET A 224 -0.05 -9.47 -9.10
N LEU A 225 1.15 -10.00 -8.81
CA LEU A 225 1.79 -9.84 -7.51
C LEU A 225 2.09 -8.37 -7.18
N LEU A 226 2.52 -7.58 -8.16
CA LEU A 226 2.70 -6.13 -7.99
C LEU A 226 1.38 -5.43 -7.65
N ARG A 227 0.29 -5.76 -8.36
CA ARG A 227 -1.04 -5.22 -8.07
C ARG A 227 -1.55 -5.65 -6.69
N HIS A 228 -1.28 -6.90 -6.29
CA HIS A 228 -1.61 -7.42 -4.96
C HIS A 228 -0.87 -6.66 -3.86
N HIS A 229 0.42 -6.39 -4.08
CA HIS A 229 1.22 -5.56 -3.21
C HIS A 229 0.65 -4.14 -3.08
N GLU A 230 0.33 -3.48 -4.20
CA GLU A 230 -0.25 -2.13 -4.21
C GLU A 230 -1.59 -2.06 -3.45
N LYS A 231 -2.53 -2.99 -3.72
CA LYS A 231 -3.80 -3.05 -2.97
C LYS A 231 -3.57 -3.25 -1.47
N THR A 232 -2.57 -4.05 -1.09
CA THR A 232 -2.23 -4.31 0.32
C THR A 232 -1.63 -3.07 0.98
N GLN A 233 -0.71 -2.38 0.30
CA GLN A 233 -0.12 -1.13 0.73
C GLN A 233 -1.19 -0.06 0.97
N GLU A 234 -2.11 0.12 0.01
CA GLU A 234 -3.23 1.08 0.13
C GLU A 234 -4.11 0.77 1.34
N LEU A 235 -4.40 -0.51 1.59
CA LEU A 235 -5.15 -0.96 2.76
C LEU A 235 -4.41 -0.63 4.06
N GLU A 236 -3.13 -0.99 4.18
CA GLU A 236 -2.30 -0.72 5.36
C GLU A 236 -2.22 0.79 5.65
N TYR A 237 -2.02 1.64 4.63
CA TYR A 237 -2.00 3.09 4.78
C TYR A 237 -3.35 3.67 5.19
N ARG A 238 -4.45 3.19 4.61
CA ARG A 238 -5.80 3.62 4.99
C ARG A 238 -6.12 3.25 6.43
N GLN A 239 -5.75 2.05 6.88
CA GLN A 239 -5.95 1.60 8.25
C GLN A 239 -5.13 2.43 9.23
N GLN A 240 -3.84 2.63 8.96
CA GLN A 240 -2.97 3.47 9.79
C GLN A 240 -3.52 4.90 9.90
N LYS A 241 -3.91 5.51 8.77
CA LYS A 241 -4.51 6.86 8.75
C LYS A 241 -5.78 6.93 9.61
N SER A 242 -6.62 5.89 9.56
CA SER A 242 -7.86 5.84 10.35
C SER A 242 -7.57 5.76 11.85
N VAL A 243 -6.60 4.93 12.26
CA VAL A 243 -6.16 4.83 13.67
C VAL A 243 -5.54 6.14 14.15
N HIS A 244 -4.69 6.76 13.34
CA HIS A 244 -4.09 8.06 13.64
C HIS A 244 -5.13 9.16 13.80
N ALA A 245 -6.12 9.22 12.89
CA ALA A 245 -7.20 10.20 12.96
C ALA A 245 -8.03 10.03 14.24
N LEU A 246 -8.38 8.79 14.61
CA LEU A 246 -9.11 8.53 15.85
C LEU A 246 -8.31 8.96 17.09
N ARG A 247 -7.00 8.66 17.15
CA ARG A 247 -6.13 9.09 18.25
C ARG A 247 -6.03 10.62 18.34
N GLU A 248 -5.92 11.31 17.20
CA GLU A 248 -5.88 12.78 17.14
C GLU A 248 -7.19 13.42 17.60
N GLU A 249 -8.33 12.86 17.18
CA GLU A 249 -9.66 13.29 17.63
C GLU A 249 -9.81 13.09 19.15
N GLN A 250 -9.34 11.97 19.68
CA GLN A 250 -9.36 11.66 21.11
C GLN A 250 -8.53 12.65 21.93
N VAL A 251 -7.30 12.95 21.50
CA VAL A 251 -6.44 13.96 22.15
C VAL A 251 -7.11 15.35 22.08
N SER A 252 -7.67 15.72 20.93
CA SER A 252 -8.36 17.01 20.76
C SER A 252 -9.58 17.14 21.68
N ARG A 253 -10.40 16.07 21.80
CA ARG A 253 -11.55 16.02 22.71
C ARG A 253 -11.11 16.12 24.17
N GLN A 254 -10.02 15.43 24.54
CA GLN A 254 -9.45 15.52 25.88
C GLN A 254 -9.01 16.96 26.19
N HIS A 255 -8.22 17.58 25.30
CA HIS A 255 -7.76 18.96 25.48
C HIS A 255 -8.92 19.96 25.61
N GLN A 256 -9.96 19.81 24.78
CA GLN A 256 -11.16 20.64 24.87
C GLN A 256 -11.87 20.49 26.23
N THR A 257 -11.95 19.26 26.74
CA THR A 257 -12.55 18.98 28.06
C THR A 257 -11.73 19.61 29.19
N GLU A 258 -10.40 19.52 29.12
CA GLU A 258 -9.48 20.15 30.07
C GLU A 258 -9.62 21.68 30.07
N LEU A 259 -9.69 22.32 28.90
CA LEU A 259 -9.88 23.77 28.78
C LEU A 259 -11.23 24.21 29.35
N THR A 260 -12.31 23.50 29.01
CA THR A 260 -13.65 23.81 29.52
C THR A 260 -13.68 23.73 31.06
N ASN A 261 -13.07 22.69 31.63
CA ASN A 261 -12.96 22.53 33.09
C ASN A 261 -12.13 23.65 33.73
N GLN A 262 -11.05 24.10 33.08
CA GLN A 262 -10.23 25.21 33.56
C GLN A 262 -11.01 26.52 33.53
N GLU A 263 -11.75 26.81 32.45
CA GLU A 263 -12.63 27.99 32.35
C GLU A 263 -13.69 28.01 33.46
N ASP A 264 -14.34 26.89 33.72
CA ASP A 264 -15.32 26.74 34.80
C ASP A 264 -14.68 26.96 36.18
N TYR A 265 -13.46 26.46 36.40
CA TYR A 265 -12.70 26.71 37.63
C TYR A 265 -12.34 28.19 37.81
N MET A 266 -11.87 28.87 36.76
CA MET A 266 -11.57 30.30 36.81
C MET A 266 -12.82 31.12 37.14
N ASN A 267 -13.93 30.85 36.43
CA ASN A 267 -15.21 31.54 36.64
C ASN A 267 -15.76 31.35 38.06
N ARG A 268 -15.63 30.14 38.63
CA ARG A 268 -16.00 29.87 40.03
C ARG A 268 -15.11 30.63 41.01
N SER A 269 -13.79 30.58 40.83
CA SER A 269 -12.82 31.30 41.67
C SER A 269 -13.07 32.79 41.71
N GLU A 270 -13.32 33.42 40.55
CA GLU A 270 -13.65 34.84 40.48
C GLU A 270 -14.97 35.16 41.18
N ARG A 271 -15.99 34.30 41.03
CA ARG A 271 -17.30 34.49 41.67
C ARG A 271 -17.19 34.39 43.18
N GLU A 272 -16.37 33.48 43.70
CA GLU A 272 -16.11 33.38 45.14
C GLU A 272 -15.38 34.59 45.70
N LEU A 273 -14.41 35.13 44.95
CA LEU A 273 -13.73 36.38 45.34
C LEU A 273 -14.70 37.57 45.37
N ARG A 274 -15.52 37.73 44.33
CA ARG A 274 -16.57 38.77 44.29
C ARG A 274 -17.54 38.65 45.48
N LYS A 275 -17.93 37.42 45.85
CA LYS A 275 -18.77 37.17 47.04
C LYS A 275 -18.06 37.58 48.34
N LYS A 276 -16.78 37.26 48.49
CA LYS A 276 -15.95 37.66 49.64
C LYS A 276 -15.87 39.19 49.75
N HIS A 277 -15.60 39.89 48.65
CA HIS A 277 -15.51 41.36 48.62
C HIS A 277 -16.85 42.03 48.96
N ALA A 278 -17.95 41.54 48.38
CA ALA A 278 -19.29 42.02 48.70
C ALA A 278 -19.64 41.83 50.19
N LEU A 279 -19.20 40.73 50.81
CA LEU A 279 -19.40 40.50 52.24
C LEU A 279 -18.59 41.48 53.10
N GLN A 280 -17.33 41.75 52.74
CA GLN A 280 -16.49 42.74 53.43
C GLN A 280 -17.10 44.14 53.37
N LEU A 281 -17.58 44.57 52.19
CA LEU A 281 -18.26 45.86 52.01
C LEU A 281 -19.53 45.95 52.88
N LYS A 282 -20.32 44.87 52.98
CA LYS A 282 -21.48 44.82 53.89
C LYS A 282 -21.12 44.92 55.38
N GLN A 283 -19.95 44.41 55.77
CA GLN A 283 -19.49 44.44 57.17
C GLN A 283 -18.76 45.74 57.54
N GLN A 284 -18.20 46.45 56.57
CA GLN A 284 -17.38 47.64 56.77
C GLN A 284 -18.11 48.76 57.54
N PRO A 285 -19.36 49.17 57.21
CA PRO A 285 -20.06 50.21 57.96
C PRO A 285 -20.24 49.89 59.44
N LYS A 286 -20.46 48.61 59.78
CA LYS A 286 -20.60 48.17 61.18
C LYS A 286 -19.30 48.33 61.96
N SER A 287 -18.17 47.92 61.35
CA SER A 287 -16.85 48.08 61.95
C SER A 287 -16.46 49.54 62.11
N LEU A 288 -16.72 50.37 61.08
CA LEU A 288 -16.42 51.80 61.10
C LEU A 288 -17.25 52.55 62.15
N LYS A 289 -18.55 52.26 62.26
CA LYS A 289 -19.42 52.85 63.28
C LYS A 289 -18.95 52.52 64.70
N GLN A 290 -18.42 51.31 64.92
CA GLN A 290 -17.86 50.94 66.22
C GLN A 290 -16.59 51.75 66.54
N LYS A 291 -15.68 51.94 65.56
CA LYS A 291 -14.48 52.77 65.72
C LYS A 291 -14.83 54.24 65.94
N GLU A 292 -15.78 54.77 65.18
CA GLU A 292 -16.29 56.13 65.34
C GLU A 292 -16.86 56.36 66.75
N MET A 293 -17.63 55.41 67.29
CA MET A 293 -18.17 55.49 68.64
C MET A 293 -17.07 55.58 69.71
N LEU A 294 -15.96 54.86 69.53
CA LEU A 294 -14.81 54.93 70.43
C LEU A 294 -14.14 56.31 70.39
N ILE A 295 -13.96 56.88 69.19
CA ILE A 295 -13.39 58.23 69.02
C ILE A 295 -14.32 59.28 69.65
N ARG A 296 -15.63 59.18 69.44
CA ARG A 296 -16.64 60.05 70.09
C ARG A 296 -16.65 59.89 71.62
N LYS A 297 -16.40 58.69 72.14
CA LYS A 297 -16.26 58.47 73.59
C LYS A 297 -15.00 59.17 74.11
N GLN A 298 -13.87 59.03 73.42
CA GLN A 298 -12.63 59.70 73.77
C GLN A 298 -12.80 61.22 73.76
N PHE A 299 -13.44 61.79 72.72
CA PHE A 299 -13.78 63.21 72.65
C PHE A 299 -14.57 63.69 73.87
N ARG A 300 -15.61 62.95 74.28
CA ARG A 300 -16.42 63.27 75.47
C ARG A 300 -15.57 63.30 76.74
N GLU A 301 -14.66 62.36 76.92
CA GLU A 301 -13.75 62.36 78.07
C GLU A 301 -12.76 63.53 78.02
N THR A 302 -12.18 63.84 76.85
CA THR A 302 -11.28 64.99 76.67
C THR A 302 -12.00 66.31 76.96
N CYS A 303 -13.25 66.46 76.51
CA CYS A 303 -14.10 67.62 76.82
C CYS A 303 -14.36 67.78 78.33
N LYS A 304 -14.60 66.68 79.07
CA LYS A 304 -14.76 66.71 80.52
C LYS A 304 -13.48 67.18 81.20
N ILE A 305 -12.33 66.70 80.76
CA ILE A 305 -11.01 67.10 81.29
C ILE A 305 -10.77 68.59 81.03
N GLN A 306 -10.94 69.06 79.79
CA GLN A 306 -10.85 70.49 79.42
C GLN A 306 -11.78 71.37 80.26
N THR A 307 -13.00 70.89 80.54
CA THR A 307 -13.97 71.61 81.38
C THR A 307 -13.51 71.71 82.84
N ARG A 308 -12.93 70.65 83.39
CA ARG A 308 -12.34 70.68 84.75
C ARG A 308 -11.13 71.61 84.82
N GLN A 309 -10.23 71.53 83.84
CA GLN A 309 -9.07 72.42 83.72
C GLN A 309 -9.48 73.89 83.61
N TYR A 310 -10.50 74.20 82.80
CA TYR A 310 -11.07 75.54 82.72
C TYR A 310 -11.60 76.03 84.07
N LYS A 311 -12.35 75.20 84.82
CA LYS A 311 -12.86 75.58 86.15
C LYS A 311 -11.70 75.91 87.11
N ALA A 312 -10.65 75.10 87.11
CA ALA A 312 -9.45 75.32 87.91
C ALA A 312 -8.72 76.62 87.50
N LEU A 313 -8.45 76.80 86.20
CA LEU A 313 -7.80 78.00 85.65
C LEU A 313 -8.61 79.26 85.95
N LYS A 314 -9.93 79.20 85.82
CA LYS A 314 -10.83 80.31 86.15
C LYS A 314 -10.74 80.69 87.62
N ALA A 315 -10.69 79.72 88.54
CA ALA A 315 -10.55 79.99 89.97
C ALA A 315 -9.22 80.71 90.28
N GLN A 316 -8.11 80.22 89.71
CA GLN A 316 -6.76 80.78 89.89
C GLN A 316 -6.60 82.20 89.30
N MET A 317 -7.19 82.46 88.13
CA MET A 317 -7.14 83.79 87.50
C MET A 317 -8.03 84.81 88.22
N LEU A 318 -9.11 84.36 88.87
CA LEU A 318 -9.95 85.22 89.69
C LEU A 318 -9.35 85.56 91.05
N SER A 319 -8.54 84.67 91.64
CA SER A 319 -7.85 84.94 92.91
C SER A 319 -6.71 85.95 92.77
N THR A 320 -6.25 86.24 91.55
CA THR A 320 -5.13 87.15 91.24
C THR A 320 -5.56 88.44 90.54
N ALA A 321 -6.83 88.55 90.10
CA ALA A 321 -7.35 89.70 89.38
C ALA A 321 -8.11 90.69 90.29
N SER A 322 -7.92 91.99 90.03
CA SER A 322 -8.63 93.10 90.71
C SER A 322 -10.14 93.03 90.47
N LYS A 323 -10.97 93.53 91.41
CA LYS A 323 -12.44 93.49 91.29
C LYS A 323 -12.97 94.18 90.01
N GLU A 324 -12.26 95.18 89.52
CA GLU A 324 -12.59 95.92 88.29
C GLU A 324 -12.31 95.08 87.01
N ASP A 325 -11.26 94.25 87.02
CA ASP A 325 -10.84 93.45 85.86
C ASP A 325 -11.49 92.05 85.76
N GLN A 326 -12.02 91.52 86.86
CA GLN A 326 -12.59 90.16 86.94
C GLN A 326 -13.65 89.88 85.87
N LYS A 327 -14.48 90.86 85.53
CA LYS A 327 -15.52 90.73 84.48
C LYS A 327 -14.90 90.51 83.09
N THR A 328 -13.81 91.20 82.80
CA THR A 328 -13.07 91.11 81.54
C THR A 328 -12.32 89.78 81.44
N VAL A 329 -11.67 89.36 82.54
CA VAL A 329 -10.98 88.06 82.64
C VAL A 329 -11.95 86.88 82.45
N ILE A 330 -13.13 86.90 83.09
CA ILE A 330 -14.15 85.86 82.91
C ILE A 330 -14.64 85.79 81.45
N LYS A 331 -14.87 86.94 80.81
CA LYS A 331 -15.28 86.98 79.40
C LYS A 331 -14.21 86.37 78.48
N LYS A 332 -12.93 86.74 78.67
CA LYS A 332 -11.80 86.17 77.92
C LYS A 332 -11.69 84.65 78.13
N LEU A 333 -11.69 84.19 79.39
CA LEU A 333 -11.61 82.76 79.71
C LEU A 333 -12.79 81.96 79.12
N LYS A 334 -14.02 82.48 79.17
CA LYS A 334 -15.18 81.84 78.53
C LYS A 334 -15.04 81.77 77.01
N HIS A 335 -14.53 82.83 76.38
CA HIS A 335 -14.27 82.84 74.94
C HIS A 335 -13.20 81.82 74.56
N ASP A 336 -12.08 81.79 75.30
CA ASP A 336 -11.00 80.82 75.07
C ASP A 336 -11.44 79.38 75.33
N GLN A 337 -12.30 79.12 76.33
CA GLN A 337 -12.88 77.80 76.57
C GLN A 337 -13.73 77.34 75.37
N ARG A 338 -14.62 78.20 74.85
CA ARG A 338 -15.43 77.87 73.68
C ARG A 338 -14.57 77.63 72.45
N ARG A 339 -13.56 78.48 72.22
CA ARG A 339 -12.62 78.31 71.11
C ARG A 339 -11.86 77.00 71.22
N LYS A 340 -11.33 76.66 72.41
CA LYS A 340 -10.62 75.38 72.64
C LYS A 340 -11.52 74.16 72.46
N LEU A 341 -12.77 74.21 72.94
CA LEU A 341 -13.73 73.12 72.75
C LEU A 341 -14.18 72.98 71.29
N ALA A 342 -14.33 74.09 70.56
CA ALA A 342 -14.62 74.09 69.12
C ALA A 342 -13.46 73.48 68.32
N LEU A 343 -12.23 73.95 68.54
CA LEU A 343 -11.04 73.39 67.90
C LEU A 343 -10.85 71.90 68.22
N LEU A 344 -11.16 71.48 69.45
CA LEU A 344 -11.15 70.07 69.83
C LEU A 344 -12.24 69.29 69.08
N GLY A 345 -13.44 69.85 68.94
CA GLY A 345 -14.52 69.27 68.13
C GLY A 345 -14.07 69.05 66.68
N ASP A 346 -13.56 70.11 66.05
CA ASP A 346 -13.07 70.09 64.67
C ASP A 346 -11.96 69.05 64.48
N GLN A 347 -11.00 68.96 65.42
CA GLN A 347 -9.93 67.94 65.37
C GLN A 347 -10.46 66.51 65.45
N TYR A 348 -11.45 66.24 66.30
CA TYR A 348 -12.02 64.90 66.42
C TYR A 348 -12.94 64.57 65.24
N GLU A 349 -13.69 65.53 64.69
CA GLU A 349 -14.47 65.35 63.46
C GLU A 349 -13.57 65.09 62.26
N GLN A 350 -12.49 65.86 62.11
CA GLN A 350 -11.47 65.64 61.09
C GLN A 350 -10.81 64.27 61.26
N SER A 351 -10.45 63.88 62.48
CA SER A 351 -9.88 62.56 62.76
C SER A 351 -10.84 61.41 62.40
N ILE A 352 -12.15 61.57 62.64
CA ILE A 352 -13.17 60.62 62.22
C ILE A 352 -13.25 60.55 60.69
N ALA A 353 -13.33 61.70 60.01
CA ALA A 353 -13.44 61.77 58.55
C ALA A 353 -12.21 61.14 57.86
N GLU A 354 -11.00 61.50 58.30
CA GLU A 354 -9.75 60.93 57.81
C GLU A 354 -9.68 59.42 58.05
N MET A 355 -10.11 58.93 59.21
CA MET A 355 -10.16 57.50 59.52
C MET A 355 -11.13 56.75 58.61
N LEU A 356 -12.34 57.29 58.39
CA LEU A 356 -13.33 56.69 57.49
C LEU A 356 -12.82 56.62 56.05
N GLN A 357 -12.29 57.73 55.53
CA GLN A 357 -11.73 57.79 54.19
C GLN A 357 -10.57 56.82 54.02
N LYS A 358 -9.61 56.82 54.95
CA LYS A 358 -8.44 55.93 54.92
C LYS A 358 -8.82 54.45 55.00
N GLN A 359 -9.87 54.11 55.73
CA GLN A 359 -10.36 52.73 55.81
C GLN A 359 -11.16 52.32 54.58
N SER A 360 -11.86 53.25 53.92
CA SER A 360 -12.50 52.98 52.63
C SER A 360 -11.47 52.68 51.57
N ILE A 361 -10.53 53.61 51.36
CA ILE A 361 -9.46 53.49 50.35
C ILE A 361 -8.66 52.21 50.57
N ARG A 362 -8.26 51.91 51.80
CA ARG A 362 -7.51 50.68 52.11
C ARG A 362 -8.29 49.42 51.76
N LEU A 363 -9.60 49.39 51.97
CA LEU A 363 -10.40 48.23 51.61
C LEU A 363 -10.45 48.08 50.10
N ASP A 364 -10.70 49.17 49.38
CA ASP A 364 -10.76 49.18 47.91
C ASP A 364 -9.42 48.73 47.30
N GLU A 365 -8.30 49.34 47.72
CA GLU A 365 -6.94 48.95 47.33
C GLU A 365 -6.65 47.47 47.62
N SER A 366 -7.03 46.98 48.81
CA SER A 366 -6.84 45.58 49.17
C SER A 366 -7.65 44.63 48.28
N GLN A 367 -8.87 45.00 47.90
CA GLN A 367 -9.72 44.19 47.03
C GLN A 367 -9.22 44.18 45.59
N GLU A 368 -8.73 45.31 45.08
CA GLU A 368 -8.09 45.40 43.76
C GLU A 368 -6.84 44.52 43.68
N VAL A 369 -5.97 44.58 44.70
CA VAL A 369 -4.77 43.73 44.78
C VAL A 369 -5.13 42.25 44.83
N GLU A 370 -6.14 41.85 45.62
CA GLU A 370 -6.62 40.46 45.64
C GLU A 370 -7.17 40.01 44.27
N CYS A 371 -7.90 40.88 43.57
CA CYS A 371 -8.41 40.58 42.22
C CYS A 371 -7.26 40.39 41.23
N HIS A 372 -6.25 41.26 41.27
CA HIS A 372 -5.09 41.17 40.39
C HIS A 372 -4.33 39.86 40.60
N HIS A 373 -3.99 39.56 41.86
CA HIS A 373 -3.29 38.32 42.21
C HIS A 373 -4.08 37.07 41.79
N LEU A 374 -5.41 37.06 41.97
CA LEU A 374 -6.22 35.94 41.53
C LEU A 374 -6.17 35.78 40.01
N LYS A 375 -6.31 36.86 39.25
CA LYS A 375 -6.26 36.82 37.78
C LYS A 375 -4.91 36.34 37.27
N GLU A 376 -3.80 36.88 37.80
CA GLU A 376 -2.46 36.45 37.43
C GLU A 376 -2.24 34.96 37.70
N ARG A 377 -2.68 34.49 38.88
CA ARG A 377 -2.58 33.08 39.24
C ARG A 377 -3.38 32.18 38.30
N LEU A 378 -4.65 32.52 38.03
CA LEU A 378 -5.50 31.73 37.14
C LEU A 378 -4.98 31.72 35.70
N HIS A 379 -4.43 32.85 35.24
CA HIS A 379 -3.80 32.96 33.93
C HIS A 379 -2.55 32.07 33.83
N TYR A 380 -1.68 32.11 34.84
CA TYR A 380 -0.50 31.26 34.91
C TYR A 380 -0.85 29.76 34.93
N GLU A 381 -1.89 29.36 35.68
CA GLU A 381 -2.39 27.99 35.68
C GLU A 381 -2.91 27.55 34.29
N LEU A 382 -3.60 28.44 33.57
CA LEU A 382 -4.05 28.20 32.19
C LEU A 382 -2.87 28.08 31.21
N GLU A 383 -1.86 28.93 31.32
CA GLU A 383 -0.66 28.88 30.49
C GLU A 383 0.09 27.55 30.65
N ILE A 384 0.21 27.05 31.89
CA ILE A 384 0.82 25.73 32.16
C ILE A 384 0.01 24.62 31.49
N LEU A 385 -1.32 24.67 31.58
CA LEU A 385 -2.20 23.68 30.94
C LEU A 385 -2.01 23.70 29.42
N MET A 386 -2.03 24.89 28.80
CA MET A 386 -1.83 25.03 27.36
C MET A 386 -0.44 24.54 26.92
N ALA A 387 0.60 24.83 27.70
CA ALA A 387 1.95 24.34 27.44
C ALA A 387 2.03 22.81 27.52
N TYR A 388 1.35 22.20 28.51
CA TYR A 388 1.24 20.75 28.64
C TYR A 388 0.52 20.12 27.44
N GLN A 389 -0.61 20.67 27.01
CA GLN A 389 -1.36 20.21 25.84
C GLN A 389 -0.54 20.33 24.55
N SER A 390 0.17 21.45 24.38
CA SER A 390 1.06 21.66 23.23
C SER A 390 2.19 20.61 23.20
N LYS A 391 2.82 20.34 24.34
CA LYS A 391 3.83 19.29 24.47
C LYS A 391 3.26 17.91 24.14
N ASN A 392 2.08 17.57 24.67
CA ASN A 392 1.41 16.31 24.39
C ASN A 392 1.13 16.16 22.88
N LYS A 393 0.58 17.20 22.24
CA LYS A 393 0.30 17.21 20.80
C LYS A 393 1.56 16.98 19.97
N MET A 394 2.66 17.68 20.29
CA MET A 394 3.95 17.48 19.60
C MET A 394 4.49 16.05 19.77
N GLN A 395 4.36 15.47 20.96
CA GLN A 395 4.79 14.08 21.21
C GLN A 395 3.93 13.08 20.43
N ALA A 396 2.61 13.27 20.41
CA ALA A 396 1.69 12.44 19.64
C ALA A 396 1.95 12.53 18.14
N GLU A 397 2.24 13.72 17.62
CA GLU A 397 2.61 13.93 16.22
C GLU A 397 3.97 13.31 15.88
N ALA A 398 4.97 13.45 16.74
CA ALA A 398 6.26 12.80 16.56
C ALA A 398 6.13 11.27 16.52
N GLN A 399 5.31 10.69 17.40
CA GLN A 399 5.01 9.26 17.39
C GLN A 399 4.29 8.84 16.10
N ARG A 400 3.28 9.61 15.66
CA ARG A 400 2.56 9.40 14.40
C ARG A 400 3.50 9.36 13.19
N ASN A 401 4.44 10.30 13.13
CA ASN A 401 5.40 10.41 12.05
C ASN A 401 6.40 9.24 12.04
N ARG A 402 6.83 8.78 13.22
CA ARG A 402 7.66 7.55 13.34
C ARG A 402 6.92 6.33 12.84
N GLU A 403 5.70 6.10 13.32
CA GLU A 403 4.87 4.96 12.91
C GLU A 403 4.59 4.97 11.39
N ARG A 404 4.38 6.15 10.80
CA ARG A 404 4.22 6.31 9.36
C ARG A 404 5.48 5.88 8.61
N LYS A 405 6.62 6.41 9.02
CA LYS A 405 7.92 6.08 8.40
C LYS A 405 8.23 4.59 8.52
N GLU A 406 8.00 3.98 9.69
CA GLU A 406 8.19 2.54 9.88
C GLU A 406 7.31 1.71 8.95
N LEU A 407 6.07 2.14 8.69
CA LEU A 407 5.19 1.45 7.74
C LEU A 407 5.67 1.65 6.29
N GLU A 408 6.07 2.87 5.92
CA GLU A 408 6.67 3.18 4.62
C GLU A 408 7.92 2.32 4.36
N ASP A 409 8.83 2.23 5.34
CA ASP A 409 10.04 1.42 5.26
C ASP A 409 9.69 -0.08 5.09
N ARG A 410 8.73 -0.60 5.87
CA ARG A 410 8.27 -2.01 5.74
C ARG A 410 7.68 -2.29 4.37
N VAL A 411 6.85 -1.40 3.84
CA VAL A 411 6.26 -1.53 2.51
C VAL A 411 7.34 -1.48 1.44
N SER A 412 8.28 -0.54 1.54
CA SER A 412 9.40 -0.39 0.59
C SER A 412 10.29 -1.64 0.57
N VAL A 413 10.65 -2.18 1.74
CA VAL A 413 11.44 -3.42 1.82
C VAL A 413 10.68 -4.59 1.22
N ARG A 414 9.37 -4.71 1.51
CA ARG A 414 8.53 -5.76 0.92
C ARG A 414 8.46 -5.65 -0.60
N ARG A 415 8.38 -4.44 -1.15
CA ARG A 415 8.39 -4.17 -2.60
C ARG A 415 9.73 -4.58 -3.24
N ALA A 416 10.85 -4.15 -2.65
CA ALA A 416 12.18 -4.47 -3.16
C ALA A 416 12.46 -5.99 -3.15
N LEU A 417 12.05 -6.70 -2.09
CA LEU A 417 12.18 -8.16 -2.02
C LEU A 417 11.31 -8.87 -3.05
N LEU A 418 10.11 -8.35 -3.32
CA LEU A 418 9.23 -8.89 -4.35
C LEU A 418 9.84 -8.72 -5.75
N GLU A 419 10.34 -7.52 -6.07
CA GLU A 419 11.00 -7.23 -7.35
C GLU A 419 12.26 -8.08 -7.52
N GLN A 420 13.10 -8.20 -6.49
CA GLN A 420 14.28 -9.07 -6.50
C GLN A 420 13.90 -10.52 -6.82
N LYS A 421 12.83 -11.04 -6.18
CA LYS A 421 12.35 -12.40 -6.43
C LYS A 421 11.87 -12.55 -7.88
N MET A 422 11.14 -11.57 -8.40
CA MET A 422 10.67 -11.56 -9.79
C MET A 422 11.82 -11.55 -10.80
N ASP A 423 12.87 -10.78 -10.53
CA ASP A 423 14.08 -10.75 -11.37
C ASP A 423 14.80 -12.11 -11.37
N MET A 424 14.92 -12.74 -10.19
CA MET A 424 15.51 -14.08 -10.07
C MET A 424 14.70 -15.13 -10.84
N GLU A 425 13.38 -15.12 -10.73
CA GLU A 425 12.49 -16.02 -11.47
C GLU A 425 12.61 -15.80 -12.98
N THR A 426 12.71 -14.54 -13.43
CA THR A 426 12.91 -14.18 -14.84
C THR A 426 14.25 -14.72 -15.36
N GLN A 427 15.33 -14.53 -14.61
CA GLN A 427 16.66 -15.03 -14.97
C GLN A 427 16.70 -16.55 -15.02
N GLN A 428 16.10 -17.22 -14.03
CA GLN A 428 15.98 -18.68 -14.00
C GLN A 428 15.22 -19.17 -15.25
N PHE A 429 14.08 -18.55 -15.58
CA PHE A 429 13.31 -18.90 -16.76
C PHE A 429 14.10 -18.69 -18.06
N LEU A 430 14.86 -17.60 -18.18
CA LEU A 430 15.73 -17.37 -19.34
C LEU A 430 16.80 -18.46 -19.49
N GLY A 431 17.39 -18.93 -18.38
CA GLY A 431 18.31 -20.06 -18.37
C GLY A 431 17.64 -21.36 -18.82
N GLU A 432 16.47 -21.69 -18.26
CA GLU A 432 15.68 -22.86 -18.65
C GLU A 432 15.26 -22.82 -20.13
N ARG A 433 14.92 -21.63 -20.64
CA ARG A 433 14.59 -21.39 -22.05
C ARG A 433 15.76 -21.72 -22.96
N GLN A 434 16.95 -21.21 -22.65
CA GLN A 434 18.16 -21.46 -23.43
C GLN A 434 18.53 -22.95 -23.41
N GLU A 435 18.44 -23.58 -22.24
CA GLU A 435 18.76 -25.00 -22.07
C GLU A 435 17.81 -25.89 -22.88
N ARG A 436 16.50 -25.62 -22.84
CA ARG A 436 15.52 -26.38 -23.65
C ARG A 436 15.77 -26.26 -25.15
N ILE A 437 16.10 -25.06 -25.62
CA ILE A 437 16.42 -24.84 -27.05
C ILE A 437 17.70 -25.62 -27.42
N ARG A 438 18.74 -25.55 -26.57
CA ARG A 438 19.99 -26.29 -26.78
C ARG A 438 19.74 -27.79 -26.87
N LEU A 439 19.05 -28.37 -25.89
CA LEU A 439 18.75 -29.80 -25.84
C LEU A 439 17.97 -30.28 -27.06
N LEU A 440 17.02 -29.47 -27.56
CA LEU A 440 16.27 -29.81 -28.78
C LEU A 440 17.20 -29.82 -30.00
N ASN A 441 18.01 -28.79 -30.17
CA ASN A 441 18.94 -28.70 -31.30
C ASN A 441 19.97 -29.84 -31.28
N GLU A 442 20.56 -30.15 -30.13
CA GLU A 442 21.49 -31.28 -30.02
C GLU A 442 20.83 -32.62 -30.34
N ARG A 443 19.54 -32.78 -29.98
CA ARG A 443 18.77 -33.98 -30.35
C ARG A 443 18.57 -34.04 -31.86
N HIS A 444 18.17 -32.94 -32.49
CA HIS A 444 18.01 -32.84 -33.94
C HIS A 444 19.31 -33.13 -34.68
N ASP A 445 20.43 -32.58 -34.22
CA ASP A 445 21.75 -32.79 -34.79
C ASP A 445 22.17 -34.26 -34.68
N ARG A 446 21.96 -34.90 -33.53
CA ARG A 446 22.26 -36.33 -33.33
C ARG A 446 21.39 -37.22 -34.23
N GLU A 447 20.10 -36.92 -34.34
CA GLU A 447 19.18 -37.65 -35.22
C GLU A 447 19.58 -37.51 -36.70
N LEU A 448 19.95 -36.30 -37.13
CA LEU A 448 20.37 -36.03 -38.49
C LEU A 448 21.71 -36.71 -38.82
N GLN A 449 22.68 -36.66 -37.90
CA GLN A 449 23.96 -37.35 -38.06
C GLN A 449 23.77 -38.87 -38.15
N ALA A 450 22.93 -39.45 -37.28
CA ALA A 450 22.63 -40.88 -37.33
C ALA A 450 21.94 -41.27 -38.66
N PHE A 451 21.01 -40.44 -39.13
CA PHE A 451 20.36 -40.65 -40.42
C PHE A 451 21.35 -40.54 -41.59
N ASP A 452 22.23 -39.55 -41.60
CA ASP A 452 23.21 -39.38 -42.67
C ASP A 452 24.24 -40.51 -42.65
N GLN A 453 24.67 -40.98 -41.48
CA GLN A 453 25.56 -42.14 -41.35
C GLN A 453 24.93 -43.44 -41.86
N GLU A 454 23.69 -43.74 -41.47
CA GLU A 454 22.97 -44.91 -41.97
C GLU A 454 22.81 -44.84 -43.51
N SER A 455 22.66 -43.63 -44.06
CA SER A 455 22.60 -43.45 -45.51
C SER A 455 23.92 -43.72 -46.22
N LEU A 456 25.03 -43.31 -45.60
CA LEU A 456 26.37 -43.58 -46.10
C LEU A 456 26.66 -45.08 -46.11
N ASP A 457 26.24 -45.81 -45.08
CA ASP A 457 26.39 -47.27 -44.98
C ASP A 457 25.56 -48.00 -46.07
N MET A 458 24.45 -47.41 -46.51
CA MET A 458 23.66 -47.89 -47.66
C MET A 458 24.27 -47.52 -49.03
N GLY A 459 25.40 -46.82 -49.05
CA GLY A 459 26.11 -46.41 -50.28
C GLY A 459 25.67 -45.08 -50.87
N PHE A 460 24.86 -44.28 -50.15
CA PHE A 460 24.42 -42.96 -50.62
C PHE A 460 25.33 -41.86 -50.08
N SER A 461 25.81 -40.96 -50.94
CA SER A 461 26.56 -39.80 -50.49
C SER A 461 25.65 -38.74 -49.87
N THR A 462 26.16 -38.01 -48.87
CA THR A 462 25.47 -36.87 -48.25
C THR A 462 25.09 -35.79 -49.27
N MET A 463 25.94 -35.56 -50.27
CA MET A 463 25.64 -34.65 -51.39
C MET A 463 24.45 -35.13 -52.22
N ALA A 464 24.39 -36.41 -52.57
CA ALA A 464 23.25 -36.96 -53.30
C ALA A 464 21.94 -36.83 -52.51
N LEU A 465 22.00 -36.88 -51.17
CA LEU A 465 20.84 -36.68 -50.30
C LEU A 465 20.40 -35.22 -50.13
N ALA A 466 21.32 -34.27 -50.31
CA ALA A 466 21.05 -32.84 -50.25
C ALA A 466 20.48 -32.28 -51.56
N GLU A 467 20.65 -32.99 -52.68
CA GLU A 467 20.10 -32.59 -53.97
C GLU A 467 18.57 -32.53 -53.99
N ALA A 468 18.03 -31.55 -54.72
CA ALA A 468 16.60 -31.43 -54.98
C ALA A 468 16.08 -32.70 -55.66
N PRO A 469 14.97 -33.28 -55.19
CA PRO A 469 14.48 -34.54 -55.74
C PRO A 469 13.98 -34.42 -57.17
N ARG A 470 14.17 -35.48 -57.95
CA ARG A 470 13.78 -35.51 -59.38
C ARG A 470 12.31 -35.89 -59.59
N GLU A 471 11.66 -36.38 -58.54
CA GLU A 471 10.23 -36.70 -58.53
C GLU A 471 9.40 -35.48 -58.11
N ASN A 472 8.37 -35.15 -58.90
CA ASN A 472 7.44 -34.08 -58.57
C ASN A 472 6.55 -34.53 -57.40
N TYR A 473 6.79 -34.00 -56.21
CA TYR A 473 5.95 -34.31 -55.05
C TYR A 473 4.61 -33.57 -55.17
N PRO A 474 3.46 -34.27 -55.08
CA PRO A 474 2.14 -33.65 -55.16
C PRO A 474 1.81 -32.64 -54.05
N ASP A 475 2.74 -32.38 -53.12
CA ASP A 475 2.52 -31.60 -51.90
C ASP A 475 3.60 -30.51 -51.70
N MET A 476 4.32 -30.12 -52.76
CA MET A 476 5.27 -28.99 -52.70
C MET A 476 4.57 -27.64 -52.48
N GLU A 477 3.28 -27.52 -52.80
CA GLU A 477 2.55 -26.24 -52.76
C GLU A 477 1.80 -25.96 -51.45
N ALA A 478 1.44 -26.96 -50.64
CA ALA A 478 0.56 -26.72 -49.49
C ALA A 478 1.28 -26.21 -48.23
N GLY A 479 2.62 -26.28 -48.17
CA GLY A 479 3.39 -25.90 -46.97
C GLY A 479 4.49 -24.86 -47.17
N SER A 480 4.78 -24.44 -48.40
CA SER A 480 5.92 -23.56 -48.71
C SER A 480 5.57 -22.09 -48.98
N LEU A 481 4.29 -21.71 -48.90
CA LEU A 481 3.83 -20.35 -49.23
C LEU A 481 3.60 -19.41 -48.03
N SER A 482 4.00 -19.77 -46.80
CA SER A 482 3.70 -18.95 -45.61
C SER A 482 4.91 -18.47 -44.79
N GLY A 483 6.10 -18.31 -45.37
CA GLY A 483 7.26 -17.94 -44.53
C GLY A 483 8.48 -17.31 -45.18
N SER A 484 8.40 -16.79 -46.40
CA SER A 484 9.52 -16.05 -47.01
C SER A 484 9.05 -14.70 -47.55
N MET A 485 8.83 -13.76 -46.63
CA MET A 485 8.98 -12.34 -46.92
C MET A 485 10.24 -11.88 -46.21
N LEU A 486 11.25 -11.62 -47.04
CA LEU A 486 12.56 -11.09 -46.70
C LEU A 486 12.43 -9.88 -45.76
N SER A 487 12.89 -10.06 -44.52
CA SER A 487 13.30 -8.96 -43.65
C SER A 487 14.61 -8.38 -44.20
N LEU A 488 14.50 -7.40 -45.09
CA LEU A 488 15.62 -6.54 -45.44
C LEU A 488 15.69 -5.40 -44.42
N ASN A 489 16.74 -5.43 -43.61
CA ASN A 489 17.25 -4.29 -42.87
C ASN A 489 17.15 -3.00 -43.68
N HIS A 490 16.49 -1.99 -43.10
CA HIS A 490 16.92 -0.60 -43.26
C HIS A 490 17.12 -0.05 -41.86
N SER A 491 18.38 0.01 -41.43
CA SER A 491 18.82 0.93 -40.40
C SER A 491 18.64 2.35 -40.93
N ASN A 492 17.98 3.21 -40.19
CA ASN A 492 18.20 4.66 -40.23
C ASN A 492 17.84 5.25 -38.87
N SER A 493 18.89 5.47 -38.09
CA SER A 493 18.88 6.45 -37.01
C SER A 493 18.81 7.85 -37.62
N CYS A 494 17.83 8.65 -37.22
CA CYS A 494 17.93 10.11 -37.28
C CYS A 494 16.97 10.70 -36.24
N ASN A 495 17.57 11.29 -35.20
CA ASN A 495 16.90 12.21 -34.28
C ASN A 495 16.36 13.41 -35.07
N SER A 496 15.11 13.79 -34.80
CA SER A 496 14.65 15.16 -34.99
C SER A 496 13.50 15.45 -34.03
N PHE A 497 13.72 16.46 -33.18
CA PHE A 497 12.81 17.06 -32.21
C PHE A 497 11.47 17.49 -32.83
N PRO A 498 10.38 17.61 -32.05
CA PRO A 498 9.23 18.42 -32.46
C PRO A 498 9.40 19.86 -31.95
N GLU A 499 9.55 20.81 -32.88
CA GLU A 499 9.07 22.18 -32.67
C GLU A 499 7.56 22.21 -32.96
N GLY A 500 6.83 22.90 -32.09
CA GLY A 500 5.38 22.85 -32.01
C GLY A 500 4.64 23.59 -33.11
N SER A 501 3.31 23.43 -33.06
CA SER A 501 2.40 24.46 -33.52
C SER A 501 1.06 24.30 -32.80
N LEU A 502 0.64 25.39 -32.16
CA LEU A 502 -0.72 25.84 -31.84
C LEU A 502 -1.59 25.01 -30.88
#